data_AF-A0AAQ0W731-F1
#
_entry.id   AF-A0AAQ0W731-F1
#
_cell.length_a   1.000
_cell.length_b   1.000
_cell.length_c   1.000
_cell.angle_alpha   90.00
_cell.angle_beta   90.00
_cell.angle_gamma   90.00
#
_symmetry.space_group_name_H-M   'P 1'
#
loop_
_entity.id
_entity.type
_entity.pdbx_description
1 polymer ?
#
loop_
_entity_poly.entity_id
_entity_poly.type
_entity_poly.pdbx_seq_one_letter_code
_entity_poly.pdbx_strand_id
1 'polypeptide(L)'
;MAKPTLFFLHALGSSSNEWSGVIQRLEARFDCVALDIPGFGDAPPLQHVDTAALAAWFVEEVIRRQPTCWFAVGHSMGGKIATLAAAQAREGVAGLAGLAGVILVAASPPAPEPMEESRRQTMLAWFEKGHPTRQEAEQFIDDNCAARLPAPVRDAAVNDVLRTSAKAWIAWLAHASREDCSAQAGCMHVPALIIAGSEDGDLGEAAQTTLNAPHYHDARLAVVADAAHLIPYEQPQHLAQLIAAHVERSMDTCLPDDFVRLLNADRVAPRMRKLLLSRHAGPPADAQGVLSQHQLEILGAVVARVLDGAGDARAIARRIDVQLAESAGDGWRHAALPPDRLAMPLGLDTLDALSNGFVDLSADIQDRWLREVSRATAGDSSAHGLDATQLAHWFEDVRAEAVRTWVSLPATMAALGYDGFAVGGVGIDSPGYQHTAADRQEAWQLPAEGLR
;
A
#
# COMPACT_ATOMS: atom_id res chain seq x y z
N MET A 1 -17.39 -6.56 -4.85
CA MET A 1 -16.17 -6.78 -4.05
C MET A 1 -16.56 -7.38 -2.72
N ALA A 2 -15.78 -8.34 -2.25
CA ALA A 2 -15.88 -8.85 -0.89
C ALA A 2 -15.66 -7.74 0.14
N LYS A 3 -16.17 -7.96 1.35
CA LYS A 3 -15.97 -7.06 2.48
C LYS A 3 -14.47 -7.05 2.85
N PRO A 4 -13.83 -5.88 3.05
CA PRO A 4 -12.40 -5.82 3.35
C PRO A 4 -12.07 -6.56 4.64
N THR A 5 -10.99 -7.35 4.63
CA THR A 5 -10.49 -8.05 5.82
C THR A 5 -9.50 -7.17 6.58
N LEU A 6 -9.73 -6.95 7.87
CA LEU A 6 -8.79 -6.25 8.76
C LEU A 6 -8.13 -7.25 9.69
N PHE A 7 -6.82 -7.43 9.56
CA PHE A 7 -6.04 -8.28 10.45
C PHE A 7 -5.47 -7.46 11.60
N PHE A 8 -5.82 -7.80 12.84
CA PHE A 8 -5.37 -7.08 14.03
C PHE A 8 -4.27 -7.85 14.76
N LEU A 9 -3.12 -7.19 14.94
CA LEU A 9 -1.93 -7.68 15.63
C LEU A 9 -1.70 -6.83 16.89
N HIS A 10 -1.75 -7.48 18.06
CA HIS A 10 -1.70 -6.83 19.37
C HIS A 10 -0.28 -6.43 19.81
N ALA A 11 -0.18 -5.65 20.90
CA ALA A 11 1.09 -5.26 21.51
C ALA A 11 1.73 -6.36 22.37
N LEU A 12 2.99 -6.14 22.77
CA LEU A 12 3.70 -7.00 23.71
C LEU A 12 2.90 -7.16 25.02
N GLY A 13 2.71 -8.41 25.46
CA GLY A 13 2.01 -8.70 26.71
C GLY A 13 0.49 -8.66 26.63
N SER A 14 -0.09 -8.48 25.43
CA SER A 14 -1.54 -8.55 25.23
C SER A 14 -1.97 -9.80 24.46
N SER A 15 -3.18 -9.77 23.88
CA SER A 15 -3.79 -10.83 23.08
C SER A 15 -4.75 -10.21 22.07
N SER A 16 -5.37 -11.03 21.23
CA SER A 16 -6.46 -10.64 20.34
C SER A 16 -7.59 -9.88 21.06
N ASN A 17 -7.80 -10.10 22.36
CA ASN A 17 -8.81 -9.41 23.15
C ASN A 17 -8.58 -7.89 23.24
N GLU A 18 -7.34 -7.41 23.04
CA GLU A 18 -6.99 -5.99 22.95
C GLU A 18 -7.91 -5.22 22.00
N TRP A 19 -8.27 -5.87 20.91
CA TRP A 19 -9.03 -5.26 19.83
C TRP A 19 -10.54 -5.34 20.04
N SER A 20 -11.05 -6.00 21.08
CA SER A 20 -12.48 -6.26 21.25
C SER A 20 -13.32 -4.98 21.23
N GLY A 21 -12.87 -3.93 21.94
CA GLY A 21 -13.57 -2.65 21.96
C GLY A 21 -13.57 -1.93 20.60
N VAL A 22 -12.50 -2.08 19.83
CA VAL A 22 -12.36 -1.51 18.49
C VAL A 22 -13.21 -2.30 17.48
N ILE A 23 -13.12 -3.62 17.50
CA ILE A 23 -13.83 -4.53 16.58
C ILE A 23 -15.33 -4.43 16.74
N GLN A 24 -15.87 -4.31 17.95
CA GLN A 24 -17.30 -4.09 18.19
C GLN A 24 -17.86 -2.89 17.40
N ARG A 25 -17.01 -1.91 17.07
CA ARG A 25 -17.37 -0.69 16.31
C ARG A 25 -17.14 -0.81 14.81
N LEU A 26 -16.42 -1.85 14.37
CA LEU A 26 -15.98 -2.06 12.99
C LEU A 26 -16.63 -3.27 12.31
N GLU A 27 -17.00 -4.30 13.06
CA GLU A 27 -17.41 -5.62 12.54
C GLU A 27 -18.65 -5.58 11.63
N ALA A 28 -19.53 -4.58 11.81
CA ALA A 28 -20.67 -4.36 10.93
C ALA A 28 -20.25 -3.97 9.50
N ARG A 29 -19.05 -3.38 9.33
CA ARG A 29 -18.56 -2.80 8.09
C ARG A 29 -17.36 -3.54 7.49
N PHE A 30 -16.53 -4.15 8.33
CA PHE A 30 -15.33 -4.88 7.91
C PHE A 30 -15.26 -6.29 8.48
N ASP A 31 -14.54 -7.19 7.81
CA ASP A 31 -14.30 -8.53 8.31
C ASP A 31 -13.06 -8.51 9.22
N CYS A 32 -13.30 -8.38 10.52
CA CYS A 32 -12.26 -8.22 11.51
C CYS A 32 -11.70 -9.57 11.97
N VAL A 33 -10.39 -9.73 11.88
CA VAL A 33 -9.65 -10.93 12.31
C VAL A 33 -8.58 -10.50 13.31
N ALA A 34 -8.88 -10.61 14.61
CA ALA A 34 -7.86 -10.46 15.64
C ALA A 34 -7.07 -11.77 15.81
N LEU A 35 -5.75 -11.66 15.87
CA LEU A 35 -4.85 -12.80 15.98
C LEU A 35 -4.07 -12.74 17.28
N ASP A 36 -3.89 -13.88 17.93
CA ASP A 36 -2.91 -14.04 19.01
C ASP A 36 -1.53 -14.30 18.40
N ILE A 37 -0.58 -13.40 18.66
CA ILE A 37 0.81 -13.53 18.21
C ILE A 37 1.45 -14.71 18.97
N PRO A 38 2.28 -15.56 18.33
CA PRO A 38 2.82 -16.75 18.97
C PRO A 38 3.52 -16.48 20.32
N GLY A 39 3.05 -17.15 21.37
CA GLY A 39 3.55 -17.00 22.74
C GLY A 39 2.79 -15.99 23.59
N PHE A 40 1.72 -15.41 23.04
CA PHE A 40 0.79 -14.50 23.69
C PHE A 40 -0.64 -15.01 23.52
N GLY A 41 -1.57 -14.51 24.34
CA GLY A 41 -2.96 -15.00 24.35
C GLY A 41 -3.03 -16.52 24.53
N ASP A 42 -3.76 -17.18 23.65
CA ASP A 42 -3.90 -18.64 23.61
C ASP A 42 -2.92 -19.32 22.62
N ALA A 43 -2.08 -18.54 21.92
CA ALA A 43 -1.16 -19.06 20.92
C ALA A 43 0.13 -19.62 21.54
N PRO A 44 0.53 -20.86 21.19
CA PRO A 44 1.81 -21.40 21.65
C PRO A 44 3.00 -20.61 21.07
N PRO A 45 4.13 -20.47 21.79
CA PRO A 45 5.30 -19.76 21.29
C PRO A 45 5.97 -20.54 20.15
N LEU A 46 6.56 -19.80 19.19
CA LEU A 46 7.40 -20.40 18.15
C LEU A 46 8.66 -21.05 18.76
N GLN A 47 9.25 -21.98 18.01
CA GLN A 47 10.54 -22.58 18.39
C GLN A 47 11.67 -21.56 18.37
N HIS A 48 11.67 -20.66 17.39
CA HIS A 48 12.56 -19.51 17.28
C HIS A 48 11.69 -18.25 17.15
N VAL A 49 12.00 -17.21 17.91
CA VAL A 49 11.24 -15.96 17.92
C VAL A 49 12.23 -14.84 17.60
N ASP A 50 12.16 -14.37 16.37
CA ASP A 50 12.81 -13.16 15.86
C ASP A 50 11.78 -12.41 14.99
N THR A 51 12.13 -11.24 14.48
CA THR A 51 11.18 -10.45 13.70
C THR A 51 10.79 -11.16 12.39
N ALA A 52 11.73 -11.89 11.77
CA ALA A 52 11.50 -12.62 10.54
C ALA A 52 10.48 -13.77 10.71
N ALA A 53 10.61 -14.56 11.78
CA ALA A 53 9.70 -15.66 12.09
C ALA A 53 8.29 -15.17 12.42
N LEU A 54 8.17 -14.05 13.14
CA LEU A 54 6.86 -13.43 13.44
C LEU A 54 6.20 -12.87 12.17
N ALA A 55 6.97 -12.23 11.28
CA ALA A 55 6.47 -11.78 9.97
C ALA A 55 6.04 -12.96 9.09
N ALA A 56 6.82 -14.04 9.05
CA ALA A 56 6.50 -15.25 8.29
C ALA A 56 5.20 -15.90 8.80
N TRP A 57 5.04 -16.03 10.13
CA TRP A 57 3.80 -16.52 10.74
C TRP A 57 2.58 -15.68 10.34
N PHE A 58 2.70 -14.35 10.39
CA PHE A 58 1.58 -13.49 10.01
C PHE A 58 1.24 -13.63 8.52
N VAL A 59 2.24 -13.70 7.66
CA VAL A 59 2.07 -13.95 6.22
C VAL A 59 1.34 -15.27 5.97
N GLU A 60 1.69 -16.35 6.68
CA GLU A 60 0.97 -17.62 6.59
C GLU A 60 -0.51 -17.49 7.01
N GLU A 61 -0.81 -16.74 8.07
CA GLU A 61 -2.19 -16.49 8.50
C GLU A 61 -3.02 -15.72 7.46
N VAL A 62 -2.40 -14.77 6.75
CA VAL A 62 -3.04 -14.05 5.64
C VAL A 62 -3.27 -14.99 4.45
N ILE A 63 -2.22 -15.71 4.01
CA ILE A 63 -2.28 -16.63 2.88
C ILE A 63 -3.37 -17.68 3.08
N ARG A 64 -3.46 -18.24 4.30
CA ARG A 64 -4.46 -19.27 4.64
C ARG A 64 -5.90 -18.81 4.47
N ARG A 65 -6.18 -17.52 4.62
CA ARG A 65 -7.53 -16.93 4.48
C ARG A 65 -7.82 -16.41 3.08
N GLN A 66 -6.79 -16.26 2.25
CA GLN A 66 -6.91 -15.83 0.85
C GLN A 66 -7.74 -14.54 0.64
N PRO A 67 -7.51 -13.47 1.42
CA PRO A 67 -8.27 -12.24 1.26
C PRO A 67 -7.93 -11.54 -0.07
N THR A 68 -8.94 -10.93 -0.69
CA THR A 68 -8.77 -10.19 -1.96
C THR A 68 -8.57 -8.69 -1.76
N CYS A 69 -9.01 -8.14 -0.64
CA CYS A 69 -8.79 -6.75 -0.22
C CYS A 69 -8.61 -6.77 1.30
N TRP A 70 -7.40 -6.47 1.79
CA TRP A 70 -7.09 -6.57 3.22
C TRP A 70 -6.14 -5.48 3.73
N PHE A 71 -6.20 -5.28 5.04
CA PHE A 71 -5.37 -4.33 5.77
C PHE A 71 -4.71 -5.02 6.96
N ALA A 72 -3.47 -4.61 7.27
CA ALA A 72 -2.81 -4.98 8.51
C ALA A 72 -2.98 -3.84 9.53
N VAL A 73 -3.57 -4.14 10.68
CA VAL A 73 -3.68 -3.25 11.83
C VAL A 73 -2.72 -3.77 12.90
N GLY A 74 -1.63 -3.05 13.14
CA GLY A 74 -0.58 -3.49 14.05
C GLY A 74 -0.33 -2.50 15.16
N HIS A 75 -0.42 -2.97 16.41
CA HIS A 75 -0.08 -2.18 17.60
C HIS A 75 1.30 -2.56 18.14
N SER A 76 2.17 -1.58 18.37
CA SER A 76 3.50 -1.80 18.98
C SER A 76 4.27 -2.90 18.22
N MET A 77 4.60 -4.02 18.87
CA MET A 77 5.15 -5.25 18.25
C MET A 77 4.41 -5.68 16.98
N GLY A 78 3.08 -5.68 17.01
CA GLY A 78 2.25 -6.01 15.85
C GLY A 78 2.43 -5.06 14.67
N GLY A 79 2.81 -3.81 14.93
CA GLY A 79 3.14 -2.81 13.92
C GLY A 79 4.38 -3.17 13.11
N LYS A 80 5.47 -3.58 13.79
CA LYS A 80 6.70 -4.04 13.12
C LYS A 80 6.44 -5.24 12.21
N ILE A 81 5.63 -6.19 12.70
CA ILE A 81 5.21 -7.38 11.94
C ILE A 81 4.39 -6.98 10.71
N ALA A 82 3.42 -6.07 10.88
CA ALA A 82 2.58 -5.55 9.78
C ALA A 82 3.42 -4.87 8.69
N THR A 83 4.39 -4.03 9.07
CA THR A 83 5.29 -3.35 8.13
C THR A 83 6.11 -4.33 7.30
N LEU A 84 6.65 -5.38 7.92
CA LEU A 84 7.47 -6.37 7.20
C LEU A 84 6.63 -7.29 6.31
N ALA A 85 5.42 -7.67 6.74
CA ALA A 85 4.50 -8.38 5.86
C ALA A 85 4.06 -7.52 4.66
N ALA A 86 3.88 -6.22 4.88
CA ALA A 86 3.59 -5.29 3.81
C ALA A 86 4.76 -5.16 2.81
N ALA A 87 6.00 -5.10 3.29
CA ALA A 87 7.18 -5.15 2.43
C ALA A 87 7.24 -6.45 1.59
N GLN A 88 6.94 -7.60 2.19
CA GLN A 88 6.85 -8.88 1.48
C GLN A 88 5.73 -8.89 0.42
N ALA A 89 4.58 -8.28 0.71
CA ALA A 89 3.50 -8.12 -0.28
C ALA A 89 3.99 -7.31 -1.49
N ARG A 90 4.78 -6.25 -1.25
CA ARG A 90 5.37 -5.42 -2.32
C ARG A 90 6.47 -6.11 -3.11
N GLU A 91 7.16 -7.09 -2.52
CA GLU A 91 8.10 -7.97 -3.21
C GLU A 91 7.43 -9.05 -4.07
N GLY A 92 6.09 -9.09 -4.10
CA GLY A 92 5.34 -10.02 -4.94
C GLY A 92 5.30 -11.44 -4.38
N VAL A 93 5.30 -11.60 -3.06
CA VAL A 93 4.99 -12.87 -2.41
C VAL A 93 3.55 -13.30 -2.74
N ALA A 94 3.38 -14.57 -3.13
CA ALA A 94 2.08 -15.11 -3.50
C ALA A 94 1.12 -15.15 -2.29
N GLY A 95 -0.15 -14.83 -2.53
CA GLY A 95 -1.19 -14.76 -1.50
C GLY A 95 -1.32 -13.39 -0.81
N LEU A 96 -0.40 -12.46 -1.05
CA LEU A 96 -0.41 -11.12 -0.42
C LEU A 96 -0.83 -9.98 -1.36
N ALA A 97 -1.17 -10.25 -2.63
CA ALA A 97 -1.45 -9.20 -3.62
C ALA A 97 -2.63 -8.27 -3.28
N GLY A 98 -3.54 -8.71 -2.40
CA GLY A 98 -4.71 -7.94 -1.97
C GLY A 98 -4.45 -6.88 -0.88
N LEU A 99 -3.18 -6.61 -0.52
CA LEU A 99 -2.87 -5.62 0.51
C LEU A 99 -3.26 -4.22 0.04
N ALA A 100 -4.19 -3.60 0.75
CA ALA A 100 -4.75 -2.28 0.44
C ALA A 100 -4.21 -1.16 1.32
N GLY A 101 -3.67 -1.49 2.50
CA GLY A 101 -3.13 -0.48 3.42
C GLY A 101 -2.65 -1.08 4.74
N VAL A 102 -1.98 -0.25 5.53
CA VAL A 102 -1.60 -0.57 6.90
C VAL A 102 -2.11 0.50 7.87
N ILE A 103 -2.44 0.07 9.08
CA ILE A 103 -2.74 0.94 10.20
C ILE A 103 -1.79 0.59 11.34
N LEU A 104 -0.88 1.50 11.64
CA LEU A 104 0.17 1.35 12.64
C LEU A 104 -0.21 2.15 13.88
N VAL A 105 -0.45 1.47 15.01
CA VAL A 105 -0.89 2.07 16.27
C VAL A 105 0.28 2.01 17.25
N ALA A 106 0.83 3.16 17.67
CA ALA A 106 2.02 3.24 18.53
C ALA A 106 3.08 2.17 18.15
N ALA A 107 3.35 2.03 16.84
CA ALA A 107 4.03 0.87 16.31
C ALA A 107 5.52 0.86 16.65
N SER A 108 6.05 -0.30 17.02
CA SER A 108 7.48 -0.55 17.04
C SER A 108 8.01 -0.41 15.62
N PRO A 109 9.06 0.40 15.39
CA PRO A 109 9.56 0.64 14.05
C PRO A 109 10.31 -0.57 13.48
N PRO A 110 10.56 -0.61 12.16
CA PRO A 110 11.53 -1.54 11.58
C PRO A 110 12.93 -1.39 12.18
N ALA A 111 13.31 -0.18 12.61
CA ALA A 111 14.53 0.12 13.35
C ALA A 111 14.48 -0.44 14.80
N PRO A 112 15.61 -0.43 15.54
CA PRO A 112 15.60 -0.72 16.97
C PRO A 112 14.69 0.23 17.74
N GLU A 113 13.92 -0.30 18.70
CA GLU A 113 13.01 0.51 19.53
C GLU A 113 13.80 1.54 20.37
N PRO A 114 13.31 2.80 20.46
CA PRO A 114 13.92 3.85 21.27
C PRO A 114 13.64 3.69 22.77
N MET A 115 13.58 2.45 23.28
CA MET A 115 13.32 2.15 24.68
C MET A 115 14.62 2.17 25.51
N GLU A 116 14.57 2.87 26.63
CA GLU A 116 15.65 2.94 27.61
C GLU A 116 16.08 1.55 28.12
N GLU A 117 17.39 1.34 28.21
CA GLU A 117 17.96 0.03 28.58
C GLU A 117 17.61 -0.38 30.02
N SER A 118 17.46 0.59 30.93
CA SER A 118 17.01 0.33 32.30
C SER A 118 15.57 -0.20 32.34
N ARG A 119 14.65 0.40 31.56
CA ARG A 119 13.26 -0.07 31.41
C ARG A 119 13.24 -1.49 30.84
N ARG A 120 14.04 -1.75 29.81
CA ARG A 120 14.20 -3.08 29.21
C ARG A 120 14.67 -4.12 30.23
N GLN A 121 15.70 -3.81 31.02
CA GLN A 121 16.23 -4.71 32.05
C GLN A 121 15.18 -5.01 33.13
N THR A 122 14.40 -4.01 33.56
CA THR A 122 13.29 -4.22 34.48
C THR A 122 12.25 -5.18 33.90
N MET A 123 11.83 -4.98 32.65
CA MET A 123 10.85 -5.85 32.00
C MET A 123 11.37 -7.27 31.79
N LEU A 124 12.66 -7.45 31.47
CA LEU A 124 13.29 -8.77 31.39
C LEU A 124 13.29 -9.47 32.76
N ALA A 125 13.62 -8.74 33.84
CA ALA A 125 13.70 -9.28 35.19
C ALA A 125 12.36 -9.89 35.67
N TRP A 126 11.22 -9.31 35.28
CA TRP A 126 9.90 -9.82 35.64
C TRP A 126 9.65 -11.27 35.16
N PHE A 127 10.30 -11.69 34.07
CA PHE A 127 10.12 -13.03 33.50
C PHE A 127 11.28 -13.99 33.79
N GLU A 128 12.29 -13.61 34.58
CA GLU A 128 13.42 -14.47 34.95
C GLU A 128 12.98 -15.76 35.65
N LYS A 129 11.89 -15.71 36.42
CA LYS A 129 11.29 -16.87 37.11
C LYS A 129 10.28 -17.63 36.24
N GLY A 130 10.16 -17.28 34.96
CA GLY A 130 9.25 -17.89 34.00
C GLY A 130 7.86 -17.25 33.91
N HIS A 131 7.49 -16.39 34.87
CA HIS A 131 6.25 -15.61 34.83
C HIS A 131 6.39 -14.36 35.70
N PRO A 132 5.67 -13.26 35.37
CA PRO A 132 5.62 -12.08 36.22
C PRO A 132 4.71 -12.32 37.42
N THR A 133 4.84 -11.49 38.43
CA THR A 133 3.85 -11.35 39.49
C THR A 133 2.67 -10.49 39.00
N ARG A 134 1.50 -10.62 39.66
CA ARG A 134 0.36 -9.74 39.37
C ARG A 134 0.70 -8.26 39.56
N GLN A 135 1.51 -7.91 40.56
CA GLN A 135 1.92 -6.53 40.80
C GLN A 135 2.75 -5.98 39.64
N GLU A 136 3.68 -6.76 39.09
CA GLU A 136 4.49 -6.36 37.93
C GLU A 136 3.64 -6.24 36.67
N ALA A 137 2.68 -7.14 36.45
CA ALA A 137 1.75 -7.04 35.34
C ALA A 137 0.82 -5.81 35.46
N GLU A 138 0.35 -5.50 36.67
CA GLU A 138 -0.41 -4.30 36.95
C GLU A 138 0.39 -3.02 36.72
N GLN A 139 1.65 -3.01 37.18
CA GLN A 139 2.59 -1.92 36.93
C GLN A 139 2.80 -1.72 35.43
N PHE A 140 3.02 -2.79 34.66
CA PHE A 140 3.20 -2.73 33.21
C PHE A 140 2.01 -2.09 32.49
N ILE A 141 0.78 -2.48 32.85
CA ILE A 141 -0.43 -1.92 32.23
C ILE A 141 -0.61 -0.45 32.62
N ASP A 142 -0.47 -0.13 33.91
CA ASP A 142 -0.71 1.23 34.40
C ASP A 142 0.34 2.22 33.88
N ASP A 143 1.61 1.82 33.75
CA ASP A 143 2.69 2.69 33.22
C ASP A 143 2.56 2.98 31.72
N ASN A 144 1.79 2.18 30.99
CA ASN A 144 1.60 2.33 29.55
C ASN A 144 0.24 2.98 29.19
N CYS A 145 -0.51 3.47 30.17
CA CYS A 145 -1.75 4.21 29.99
C CYS A 145 -1.62 5.66 30.49
N ALA A 146 -2.26 6.61 29.82
CA ALA A 146 -2.38 8.00 30.26
C ALA A 146 -3.24 8.12 31.52
N ALA A 147 -4.25 7.26 31.63
CA ALA A 147 -5.12 7.16 32.80
C ALA A 147 -5.43 5.70 33.13
N ARG A 148 -5.71 5.43 34.41
CA ARG A 148 -6.02 4.08 34.87
C ARG A 148 -7.27 3.54 34.17
N LEU A 149 -7.12 2.39 33.51
CA LEU A 149 -8.21 1.72 32.81
C LEU A 149 -9.35 1.27 33.75
N PRO A 150 -10.60 1.19 33.27
CA PRO A 150 -11.70 0.58 34.02
C PRO A 150 -11.38 -0.84 34.46
N ALA A 151 -11.76 -1.20 35.71
CA ALA A 151 -11.34 -2.46 36.33
C ALA A 151 -11.52 -3.72 35.47
N PRO A 152 -12.67 -3.97 34.78
CA PRO A 152 -12.82 -5.16 33.96
C PRO A 152 -11.84 -5.23 32.79
N VAL A 153 -11.56 -4.08 32.16
CA VAL A 153 -10.63 -3.98 31.02
C VAL A 153 -9.19 -4.11 31.52
N ARG A 154 -8.87 -3.43 32.62
CA ARG A 154 -7.56 -3.51 33.26
C ARG A 154 -7.24 -4.94 33.68
N ASP A 155 -8.17 -5.63 34.34
CA ASP A 155 -7.96 -7.00 34.80
C ASP A 155 -7.77 -7.98 33.64
N ALA A 156 -8.48 -7.79 32.53
CA ALA A 156 -8.27 -8.58 31.32
C ALA A 156 -6.85 -8.36 30.76
N ALA A 157 -6.43 -7.10 30.60
CA ALA A 157 -5.09 -6.76 30.12
C ALA A 157 -3.98 -7.30 31.04
N VAL A 158 -4.14 -7.17 32.37
CA VAL A 158 -3.22 -7.73 33.37
C VAL A 158 -3.14 -9.25 33.26
N ASN A 159 -4.28 -9.92 33.05
CA ASN A 159 -4.29 -11.36 32.89
C ASN A 159 -3.63 -11.81 31.57
N ASP A 160 -3.61 -10.98 30.53
CA ASP A 160 -2.90 -11.26 29.27
C ASP A 160 -1.37 -11.23 29.50
N VAL A 161 -0.88 -10.25 30.26
CA VAL A 161 0.54 -10.16 30.64
C VAL A 161 0.94 -11.39 31.47
N LEU A 162 0.10 -11.78 32.44
CA LEU A 162 0.39 -12.93 33.32
C LEU A 162 0.45 -14.26 32.57
N ARG A 163 -0.29 -14.42 31.46
CA ARG A 163 -0.29 -15.66 30.67
C ARG A 163 0.72 -15.65 29.52
N THR A 164 1.44 -14.54 29.33
CA THR A 164 2.47 -14.43 28.29
C THR A 164 3.57 -15.46 28.51
N SER A 165 4.03 -16.08 27.42
CA SER A 165 5.19 -16.96 27.47
C SER A 165 6.46 -16.18 27.79
N ALA A 166 7.18 -16.59 28.85
CA ALA A 166 8.51 -16.04 29.14
C ALA A 166 9.45 -16.10 27.94
N LYS A 167 9.38 -17.17 27.14
CA LYS A 167 10.18 -17.31 25.94
C LYS A 167 9.91 -16.19 24.93
N ALA A 168 8.64 -15.91 24.66
CA ALA A 168 8.25 -14.88 23.68
C ALA A 168 8.58 -13.47 24.20
N TRP A 169 8.29 -13.21 25.49
CA TRP A 169 8.63 -11.95 26.16
C TRP A 169 10.13 -11.65 26.11
N ILE A 170 10.95 -12.63 26.54
CA ILE A 170 12.41 -12.50 26.53
C ILE A 170 12.93 -12.33 25.10
N ALA A 171 12.46 -13.14 24.15
CA ALA A 171 12.92 -13.07 22.77
C ALA A 171 12.62 -11.71 22.13
N TRP A 172 11.44 -11.13 22.37
CA TRP A 172 11.13 -9.79 21.89
C TRP A 172 12.06 -8.73 22.48
N LEU A 173 12.18 -8.68 23.81
CA LEU A 173 12.94 -7.63 24.50
C LEU A 173 14.45 -7.74 24.31
N ALA A 174 14.98 -8.96 24.22
CA ALA A 174 16.41 -9.21 24.07
C ALA A 174 16.88 -9.19 22.60
N HIS A 175 15.99 -9.45 21.63
CA HIS A 175 16.36 -9.59 20.23
C HIS A 175 15.47 -8.78 19.27
N ALA A 176 14.20 -9.16 19.07
CA ALA A 176 13.39 -8.63 17.97
C ALA A 176 13.16 -7.10 18.02
N SER A 177 12.95 -6.55 19.22
CA SER A 177 12.86 -5.09 19.43
C SER A 177 14.17 -4.34 19.13
N ARG A 178 15.30 -5.04 19.06
CA ARG A 178 16.64 -4.49 18.79
C ARG A 178 17.11 -4.71 17.35
N GLU A 179 16.40 -5.53 16.59
CA GLU A 179 16.74 -5.81 15.20
C GLU A 179 16.48 -4.58 14.34
N ASP A 180 17.43 -4.25 13.46
CA ASP A 180 17.23 -3.24 12.43
C ASP A 180 16.81 -3.92 11.12
N CYS A 181 15.53 -3.80 10.82
CA CYS A 181 14.90 -4.31 9.61
C CYS A 181 14.59 -3.16 8.61
N SER A 182 15.11 -1.95 8.82
CA SER A 182 14.75 -0.75 8.06
C SER A 182 15.05 -0.90 6.57
N ALA A 183 16.18 -1.51 6.23
CA ALA A 183 16.57 -1.79 4.85
C ALA A 183 15.66 -2.84 4.19
N GLN A 184 15.19 -3.83 4.96
CA GLN A 184 14.27 -4.85 4.48
C GLN A 184 12.86 -4.28 4.27
N ALA A 185 12.39 -3.41 5.16
CA ALA A 185 11.13 -2.70 4.99
C ALA A 185 11.16 -1.78 3.77
N GLY A 186 12.27 -1.05 3.58
CA GLY A 186 12.43 -0.09 2.49
C GLY A 186 11.39 1.04 2.55
N CYS A 187 11.20 1.75 1.44
CA CYS A 187 10.08 2.68 1.28
C CYS A 187 9.07 2.08 0.29
N MET A 188 7.78 2.16 0.62
CA MET A 188 6.71 1.46 -0.08
C MET A 188 5.50 2.36 -0.35
N HIS A 189 4.77 2.05 -1.42
CA HIS A 189 3.56 2.75 -1.85
C HIS A 189 2.27 2.18 -1.25
N VAL A 190 2.36 1.60 -0.06
CA VAL A 190 1.17 1.13 0.65
C VAL A 190 0.62 2.31 1.44
N PRO A 191 -0.68 2.66 1.30
CA PRO A 191 -1.29 3.67 2.15
C PRO A 191 -1.12 3.30 3.62
N ALA A 192 -0.61 4.23 4.42
CA ALA A 192 -0.35 4.02 5.84
C ALA A 192 -1.05 5.07 6.70
N LEU A 193 -1.87 4.62 7.64
CA LEU A 193 -2.30 5.43 8.77
C LEU A 193 -1.40 5.10 9.96
N ILE A 194 -0.67 6.09 10.45
CA ILE A 194 0.22 5.99 11.59
C ILE A 194 -0.41 6.77 12.74
N ILE A 195 -0.60 6.11 13.88
CA ILE A 195 -1.36 6.63 15.01
C ILE A 195 -0.46 6.63 16.24
N ALA A 196 -0.36 7.77 16.92
CA ALA A 196 0.35 7.92 18.18
C ALA A 196 -0.62 8.37 19.29
N GLY A 197 -0.35 7.99 20.54
CA GLY A 197 -0.99 8.58 21.70
C GLY A 197 -0.29 9.89 22.05
N SER A 198 -1.04 10.91 22.50
CA SER A 198 -0.46 12.20 22.90
C SER A 198 0.44 12.08 24.14
N GLU A 199 0.23 11.06 24.96
CA GLU A 199 0.96 10.80 26.21
C GLU A 199 1.92 9.60 26.10
N ASP A 200 2.14 9.05 24.90
CA ASP A 200 3.11 7.96 24.69
C ASP A 200 4.53 8.51 24.67
N GLY A 201 5.38 8.04 25.59
CA GLY A 201 6.76 8.46 25.71
C GLY A 201 7.67 7.89 24.63
N ASP A 202 7.82 6.57 24.59
CA ASP A 202 8.82 5.89 23.74
C ASP A 202 8.37 5.82 22.27
N LEU A 203 7.07 5.60 22.03
CA LEU A 203 6.51 5.38 20.69
C LEU A 203 5.48 6.44 20.30
N GLY A 204 5.57 7.62 20.91
CA GLY A 204 4.75 8.80 20.59
C GLY A 204 5.00 9.43 19.22
N GLU A 205 4.39 10.60 18.99
CA GLU A 205 4.32 11.25 17.68
C GLU A 205 5.69 11.42 17.01
N ALA A 206 6.71 11.86 17.75
CA ALA A 206 8.05 12.09 17.22
C ALA A 206 8.71 10.78 16.73
N ALA A 207 8.59 9.69 17.50
CA ALA A 207 9.10 8.38 17.12
C ALA A 207 8.35 7.84 15.89
N GLN A 208 7.02 7.94 15.85
CA GLN A 208 6.23 7.52 14.71
C GLN A 208 6.59 8.29 13.43
N THR A 209 6.76 9.61 13.54
CA THR A 209 7.15 10.48 12.42
C THR A 209 8.54 10.17 11.88
N THR A 210 9.49 9.85 12.76
CA THR A 210 10.91 9.70 12.36
C THR A 210 11.30 8.27 12.02
N LEU A 211 10.62 7.26 12.60
CA LEU A 211 11.01 5.86 12.49
C LEU A 211 10.02 4.98 11.73
N ASN A 212 8.73 5.37 11.62
CA ASN A 212 7.73 4.61 10.85
C ASN A 212 7.34 5.32 9.54
N ALA A 213 7.02 6.62 9.60
CA ALA A 213 6.54 7.36 8.42
C ALA A 213 7.48 7.32 7.19
N PRO A 214 8.83 7.35 7.33
CA PRO A 214 9.73 7.31 6.18
C PRO A 214 9.68 6.03 5.35
N HIS A 215 9.04 4.96 5.85
CA HIS A 215 8.85 3.72 5.12
C HIS A 215 7.67 3.76 4.13
N TYR A 216 6.90 4.85 4.11
CA TYR A 216 5.69 4.95 3.31
C TYR A 216 5.65 6.25 2.51
N HIS A 217 5.43 6.16 1.20
CA HIS A 217 5.23 7.34 0.36
C HIS A 217 3.89 8.04 0.63
N ASP A 218 2.89 7.30 1.11
CA ASP A 218 1.58 7.81 1.53
C ASP A 218 1.37 7.52 3.03
N ALA A 219 2.14 8.23 3.85
CA ALA A 219 2.04 8.19 5.30
C ALA A 219 1.11 9.31 5.79
N ARG A 220 0.12 8.95 6.61
CA ARG A 220 -0.72 9.90 7.33
C ARG A 220 -0.59 9.69 8.82
N LEU A 221 -0.18 10.74 9.52
CA LEU A 221 -0.07 10.73 10.97
C LEU A 221 -1.38 11.20 11.62
N ALA A 222 -1.79 10.56 12.70
CA ALA A 222 -2.86 10.99 13.59
C ALA A 222 -2.41 10.86 15.04
N VAL A 223 -2.69 11.88 15.85
CA VAL A 223 -2.42 11.85 17.30
C VAL A 223 -3.76 11.72 18.03
N VAL A 224 -3.85 10.73 18.90
CA VAL A 224 -5.01 10.48 19.75
C VAL A 224 -4.78 11.16 21.09
N ALA A 225 -5.59 12.18 21.38
CA ALA A 225 -5.56 12.87 22.66
C ALA A 225 -5.98 11.94 23.81
N ASP A 226 -5.48 12.22 25.01
CA ASP A 226 -5.81 11.50 26.24
C ASP A 226 -5.58 9.97 26.12
N ALA A 227 -4.52 9.58 25.42
CA ALA A 227 -4.05 8.20 25.30
C ALA A 227 -2.52 8.15 25.34
N ALA A 228 -1.99 7.13 26.02
CA ALA A 228 -0.58 6.79 25.97
C ALA A 228 -0.36 5.64 24.99
N HIS A 229 0.36 4.59 25.40
CA HIS A 229 0.73 3.49 24.53
C HIS A 229 -0.47 2.59 24.21
N LEU A 230 -1.34 2.32 25.19
CA LEU A 230 -2.44 1.35 25.08
C LEU A 230 -3.72 1.93 24.45
N ILE A 231 -3.57 2.64 23.32
CA ILE A 231 -4.64 3.33 22.57
C ILE A 231 -5.88 2.44 22.33
N PRO A 232 -5.78 1.14 21.97
CA PRO A 232 -6.95 0.29 21.78
C PRO A 232 -7.83 0.14 23.02
N TYR A 233 -7.25 0.20 24.23
CA TYR A 233 -7.99 0.17 25.49
C TYR A 233 -8.46 1.55 25.93
N GLU A 234 -7.63 2.58 25.74
CA GLU A 234 -7.87 3.93 26.23
C GLU A 234 -8.92 4.67 25.39
N GLN A 235 -8.79 4.60 24.06
CA GLN A 235 -9.61 5.37 23.12
C GLN A 235 -10.18 4.50 21.97
N PRO A 236 -10.86 3.36 22.27
CA PRO A 236 -11.31 2.40 21.26
C PRO A 236 -12.24 3.00 20.21
N GLN A 237 -13.06 3.98 20.60
CA GLN A 237 -14.01 4.62 19.69
C GLN A 237 -13.33 5.53 18.69
N HIS A 238 -12.42 6.37 19.15
CA HIS A 238 -11.69 7.28 18.27
C HIS A 238 -10.76 6.49 17.34
N LEU A 239 -10.08 5.48 17.87
CA LEU A 239 -9.25 4.57 17.07
C LEU A 239 -10.06 3.87 15.97
N ALA A 240 -11.26 3.34 16.30
CA ALA A 240 -12.13 2.71 15.31
C ALA A 240 -12.56 3.70 14.19
N GLN A 241 -12.84 4.96 14.53
CA GLN A 241 -13.19 5.98 13.54
C GLN A 241 -12.02 6.26 12.59
N LEU A 242 -10.80 6.38 13.11
CA LEU A 242 -9.60 6.60 12.31
C LEU A 242 -9.33 5.41 11.37
N ILE A 243 -9.42 4.17 11.88
CA ILE A 243 -9.28 2.95 11.08
C ILE A 243 -10.32 2.93 9.96
N ALA A 244 -11.60 3.11 10.29
CA ALA A 244 -12.68 3.08 9.31
C ALA A 244 -12.49 4.13 8.20
N ALA A 245 -12.14 5.36 8.57
CA ALA A 245 -11.92 6.44 7.61
C ALA A 245 -10.68 6.21 6.72
N HIS A 246 -9.66 5.49 7.21
CA HIS A 246 -8.53 5.08 6.37
C HIS A 246 -8.92 3.98 5.40
N VAL A 247 -9.57 2.91 5.90
CA VAL A 247 -10.03 1.80 5.06
C VAL A 247 -10.93 2.30 3.93
N GLU A 248 -11.92 3.14 4.23
CA GLU A 248 -12.83 3.70 3.22
C GLU A 248 -12.13 4.50 2.14
N ARG A 249 -11.11 5.28 2.51
CA ARG A 249 -10.35 6.08 1.54
C ARG A 249 -9.48 5.22 0.64
N SER A 250 -8.97 4.12 1.18
CA SER A 250 -8.10 3.21 0.43
C SER A 250 -8.89 2.20 -0.42
N MET A 251 -10.21 2.15 -0.31
CA MET A 251 -11.05 1.21 -1.07
C MET A 251 -10.90 1.34 -2.59
N ASP A 252 -10.72 2.56 -3.10
CA ASP A 252 -10.54 2.80 -4.54
C ASP A 252 -9.22 2.21 -5.07
N THR A 253 -8.32 1.81 -4.17
CA THR A 253 -7.08 1.11 -4.51
C THR A 253 -7.22 -0.41 -4.49
N CYS A 254 -8.35 -0.98 -4.07
CA CYS A 254 -8.55 -2.43 -4.14
C CYS A 254 -8.81 -2.89 -5.58
N LEU A 255 -8.08 -3.92 -6.00
CA LEU A 255 -8.30 -4.58 -7.29
C LEU A 255 -9.50 -5.54 -7.22
N PRO A 256 -10.14 -5.85 -8.36
CA PRO A 256 -11.21 -6.84 -8.42
C PRO A 256 -10.80 -8.20 -7.81
N ASP A 257 -11.77 -8.86 -7.16
CA ASP A 257 -11.51 -10.06 -6.36
C ASP A 257 -10.89 -11.20 -7.18
N ASP A 258 -11.39 -11.42 -8.39
CA ASP A 258 -10.91 -12.40 -9.34
C ASP A 258 -9.49 -12.07 -9.86
N PHE A 259 -9.20 -10.80 -10.11
CA PHE A 259 -7.86 -10.34 -10.49
C PHE A 259 -6.85 -10.58 -9.37
N VAL A 260 -7.20 -10.30 -8.11
CA VAL A 260 -6.32 -10.57 -6.97
C VAL A 260 -6.09 -12.07 -6.78
N ARG A 261 -7.13 -12.90 -6.95
CA ARG A 261 -6.96 -14.37 -6.95
C ARG A 261 -6.03 -14.84 -8.05
N LEU A 262 -6.14 -14.28 -9.26
CA LEU A 262 -5.23 -14.60 -10.36
C LEU A 262 -3.80 -14.16 -10.05
N LEU A 263 -3.59 -12.95 -9.54
CA LEU A 263 -2.28 -12.47 -9.10
C LEU A 263 -1.66 -13.42 -8.07
N ASN A 264 -2.45 -13.93 -7.13
CA ASN A 264 -1.99 -14.84 -6.09
C ASN A 264 -1.76 -16.29 -6.56
N ALA A 265 -2.14 -16.65 -7.78
CA ALA A 265 -1.94 -17.99 -8.31
C ALA A 265 -0.46 -18.28 -8.63
N ASP A 266 -0.06 -19.54 -8.51
CA ASP A 266 1.32 -20.02 -8.80
C ASP A 266 1.75 -19.78 -10.26
N ARG A 267 0.78 -19.50 -11.13
CA ARG A 267 0.94 -19.18 -12.56
C ARG A 267 1.47 -17.77 -12.82
N VAL A 268 1.57 -16.94 -11.77
CA VAL A 268 2.14 -15.60 -11.85
C VAL A 268 3.48 -15.63 -11.16
N ALA A 269 4.56 -15.53 -11.95
CA ALA A 269 5.91 -15.45 -11.42
C ALA A 269 6.06 -14.27 -10.44
N PRO A 270 6.82 -14.43 -9.33
CA PRO A 270 7.00 -13.36 -8.33
C PRO A 270 7.43 -12.01 -8.90
N ARG A 271 8.35 -12.01 -9.88
CA ARG A 271 8.78 -10.78 -10.58
C ARG A 271 7.64 -10.07 -11.31
N MET A 272 6.71 -10.83 -11.88
CA MET A 272 5.56 -10.27 -12.59
C MET A 272 4.55 -9.69 -11.59
N ARG A 273 4.27 -10.42 -10.51
CA ARG A 273 3.42 -9.93 -9.41
C ARG A 273 3.97 -8.62 -8.83
N LYS A 274 5.27 -8.59 -8.49
CA LYS A 274 5.96 -7.37 -8.02
C LYS A 274 5.80 -6.21 -8.99
N LEU A 275 6.04 -6.44 -10.29
CA LEU A 275 5.93 -5.41 -11.31
C LEU A 275 4.50 -4.87 -11.43
N LEU A 276 3.50 -5.74 -11.45
CA LEU A 276 2.10 -5.34 -11.55
C LEU A 276 1.65 -4.58 -10.29
N LEU A 277 2.00 -5.04 -9.10
CA LEU A 277 1.70 -4.33 -7.85
C LEU A 277 2.39 -2.96 -7.79
N SER A 278 3.63 -2.85 -8.30
CA SER A 278 4.34 -1.58 -8.46
C SER A 278 3.59 -0.64 -9.40
N ARG A 279 3.19 -1.13 -10.58
CA ARG A 279 2.37 -0.37 -11.53
C ARG A 279 1.04 0.06 -10.92
N HIS A 280 0.37 -0.80 -10.15
CA HIS A 280 -0.89 -0.47 -9.50
C HIS A 280 -0.75 0.76 -8.60
N ALA A 281 0.26 0.77 -7.74
CA ALA A 281 0.44 1.80 -6.72
C ALA A 281 0.78 3.20 -7.29
N GLY A 282 1.43 3.25 -8.45
CA GLY A 282 1.78 4.51 -9.10
C GLY A 282 3.07 5.16 -8.61
N PRO A 283 3.48 6.24 -9.28
CA PRO A 283 4.71 6.95 -8.91
C PRO A 283 4.55 7.66 -7.55
N PRO A 284 5.66 7.84 -6.80
CA PRO A 284 5.65 8.65 -5.59
C PRO A 284 5.07 10.05 -5.80
N ALA A 285 4.39 10.59 -4.78
CA ALA A 285 3.86 11.95 -4.84
C ALA A 285 4.99 12.98 -5.03
N ASP A 286 6.14 12.75 -4.41
CA ASP A 286 7.36 13.56 -4.46
C ASP A 286 8.30 13.24 -5.64
N ALA A 287 7.93 12.27 -6.49
CA ALA A 287 8.70 11.93 -7.68
C ALA A 287 8.89 13.16 -8.57
N GLN A 288 10.10 13.36 -9.08
CA GLN A 288 10.37 14.50 -9.95
C GLN A 288 9.86 14.19 -11.36
N GLY A 289 9.08 15.12 -11.91
CA GLY A 289 8.64 15.12 -13.31
C GLY A 289 9.52 16.02 -14.17
N VAL A 290 9.23 16.05 -15.47
CA VAL A 290 9.78 17.04 -16.41
C VAL A 290 8.79 18.16 -16.72
N LEU A 291 7.50 17.95 -16.46
CA LEU A 291 6.43 18.88 -16.81
C LEU A 291 6.12 19.85 -15.67
N SER A 292 5.75 21.08 -16.05
CA SER A 292 5.11 22.02 -15.12
C SER A 292 3.69 21.57 -14.76
N GLN A 293 3.12 22.15 -13.69
CA GLN A 293 1.75 21.86 -13.28
C GLN A 293 0.72 22.14 -14.39
N HIS A 294 0.88 23.24 -15.13
CA HIS A 294 0.01 23.59 -16.27
C HIS A 294 0.14 22.58 -17.41
N GLN A 295 1.37 22.17 -17.75
CA GLN A 295 1.61 21.13 -18.75
C GLN A 295 1.02 19.77 -18.35
N LEU A 296 1.06 19.40 -17.07
CA LEU A 296 0.39 18.22 -16.55
C LEU A 296 -1.14 18.29 -16.69
N GLU A 297 -1.73 19.46 -16.49
CA GLU A 297 -3.17 19.68 -16.69
C GLU A 297 -3.57 19.55 -18.16
N ILE A 298 -2.77 20.13 -19.07
CA ILE A 298 -2.95 19.95 -20.53
C ILE A 298 -2.82 18.48 -20.90
N LEU A 299 -1.76 17.79 -20.46
CA LEU A 299 -1.56 16.37 -20.75
C LEU A 299 -2.71 15.52 -20.20
N GLY A 300 -3.19 15.81 -18.99
CA GLY A 300 -4.37 15.17 -18.42
C GLY A 300 -5.62 15.35 -19.28
N ALA A 301 -5.86 16.54 -19.83
CA ALA A 301 -6.96 16.80 -20.74
C ALA A 301 -6.81 16.02 -22.06
N VAL A 302 -5.60 15.98 -22.64
CA VAL A 302 -5.30 15.20 -23.85
C VAL A 302 -5.53 13.71 -23.60
N VAL A 303 -5.01 13.16 -22.50
CA VAL A 303 -5.19 11.75 -22.12
C VAL A 303 -6.66 11.41 -21.94
N ALA A 304 -7.43 12.28 -21.28
CA ALA A 304 -8.87 12.08 -21.08
C ALA A 304 -9.61 11.96 -22.41
N ARG A 305 -9.19 12.70 -23.45
CA ARG A 305 -9.77 12.58 -24.79
C ARG A 305 -9.27 11.35 -25.55
N VAL A 306 -8.00 11.03 -25.46
CA VAL A 306 -7.42 9.83 -26.09
C VAL A 306 -8.08 8.54 -25.59
N LEU A 307 -8.36 8.46 -24.29
CA LEU A 307 -8.95 7.28 -23.66
C LEU A 307 -10.49 7.34 -23.60
N ASP A 308 -11.10 8.38 -24.16
CA ASP A 308 -12.54 8.63 -24.12
C ASP A 308 -13.14 8.53 -22.70
N GLY A 309 -12.44 9.12 -21.73
CA GLY A 309 -12.81 9.09 -20.31
C GLY A 309 -12.53 7.77 -19.58
N ALA A 310 -11.91 6.78 -20.21
CA ALA A 310 -11.51 5.54 -19.54
C ALA A 310 -10.30 5.76 -18.61
N GLY A 311 -10.40 5.26 -17.38
CA GLY A 311 -9.35 5.38 -16.36
C GLY A 311 -9.17 6.79 -15.80
N ASP A 312 -8.18 6.96 -14.92
CA ASP A 312 -7.82 8.26 -14.36
C ASP A 312 -6.75 8.94 -15.23
N ALA A 313 -7.20 9.88 -16.05
CA ALA A 313 -6.34 10.61 -16.98
C ALA A 313 -5.22 11.42 -16.28
N ARG A 314 -5.47 11.93 -15.06
CA ARG A 314 -4.45 12.67 -14.30
C ARG A 314 -3.38 11.73 -13.76
N ALA A 315 -3.79 10.57 -13.25
CA ALA A 315 -2.84 9.55 -12.80
C ALA A 315 -1.99 9.01 -13.96
N ILE A 316 -2.58 8.85 -15.15
CA ILE A 316 -1.86 8.42 -16.36
C ILE A 316 -0.89 9.50 -16.84
N ALA A 317 -1.32 10.76 -16.92
CA ALA A 317 -0.45 11.88 -17.27
C ALA A 317 0.75 11.98 -16.31
N ARG A 318 0.52 11.81 -15.00
CA ARG A 318 1.58 11.81 -14.00
C ARG A 318 2.58 10.66 -14.17
N ARG A 319 2.10 9.47 -14.56
CA ARG A 319 2.99 8.34 -14.87
C ARG A 319 3.88 8.63 -16.07
N ILE A 320 3.32 9.22 -17.12
CA ILE A 320 4.09 9.61 -18.32
C ILE A 320 5.17 10.63 -17.95
N ASP A 321 4.80 11.66 -17.18
CA ASP A 321 5.71 12.71 -16.71
C ASP A 321 6.92 12.16 -15.93
N VAL A 322 6.68 11.27 -14.96
CA VAL A 322 7.77 10.64 -14.18
C VAL A 322 8.60 9.69 -15.05
N GLN A 323 7.99 8.92 -15.95
CA GLN A 323 8.72 8.04 -16.87
C GLN A 323 9.66 8.82 -17.81
N LEU A 324 9.24 10.01 -18.26
CA LEU A 324 10.10 10.91 -19.03
C LEU A 324 11.31 11.35 -18.21
N ALA A 325 11.12 11.70 -16.93
CA ALA A 325 12.19 12.11 -16.01
C ALA A 325 13.19 10.98 -15.71
N GLU A 326 12.79 9.72 -15.88
CA GLU A 326 13.63 8.52 -15.72
C GLU A 326 14.29 8.06 -17.03
N SER A 327 13.96 8.68 -18.18
CA SER A 327 14.34 8.20 -19.52
C SER A 327 13.86 6.77 -19.81
N ALA A 328 12.71 6.37 -19.25
CA ALA A 328 12.14 5.03 -19.37
C ALA A 328 11.22 4.88 -20.60
N GLY A 329 11.63 5.43 -21.75
CA GLY A 329 10.88 5.33 -23.00
C GLY A 329 10.92 3.92 -23.61
N ASP A 330 10.05 3.68 -24.61
CA ASP A 330 10.02 2.42 -25.36
C ASP A 330 11.21 2.23 -26.33
N GLY A 331 12.05 3.27 -26.46
CA GLY A 331 13.22 3.30 -27.32
C GLY A 331 12.92 3.77 -28.75
N TRP A 332 11.68 4.17 -29.04
CA TRP A 332 11.25 4.68 -30.34
C TRP A 332 10.92 6.17 -30.23
N ARG A 333 11.29 6.94 -31.27
CA ARG A 333 10.82 8.32 -31.47
C ARG A 333 10.84 8.64 -32.95
N HIS A 334 10.01 9.59 -33.36
CA HIS A 334 10.15 10.17 -34.69
C HIS A 334 11.48 10.93 -34.81
N ALA A 335 12.24 10.66 -35.88
CA ALA A 335 13.53 11.33 -36.11
C ALA A 335 13.40 12.86 -36.27
N ALA A 336 12.21 13.33 -36.68
CA ALA A 336 11.87 14.74 -36.84
C ALA A 336 11.59 15.46 -35.51
N LEU A 337 11.44 14.73 -34.40
CA LEU A 337 11.22 15.31 -33.07
C LEU A 337 12.53 15.43 -32.28
N PRO A 338 12.65 16.42 -31.39
CA PRO A 338 13.70 16.41 -30.37
C PRO A 338 13.51 15.22 -29.41
N PRO A 339 14.46 14.94 -28.50
CA PRO A 339 14.28 13.92 -27.46
C PRO A 339 12.98 14.13 -26.66
N ASP A 340 12.35 13.04 -26.21
CA ASP A 340 10.99 13.06 -25.63
C ASP A 340 10.84 14.01 -24.45
N ARG A 341 11.88 14.13 -23.61
CA ARG A 341 11.93 15.10 -22.49
C ARG A 341 11.75 16.56 -22.92
N LEU A 342 12.08 16.88 -24.17
CA LEU A 342 11.89 18.20 -24.78
C LEU A 342 10.65 18.22 -25.67
N ALA A 343 10.40 17.15 -26.42
CA ALA A 343 9.26 17.08 -27.33
C ALA A 343 7.92 17.17 -26.58
N MET A 344 7.79 16.49 -25.43
CA MET A 344 6.57 16.48 -24.62
C MET A 344 6.14 17.89 -24.18
N PRO A 345 6.93 18.66 -23.40
CA PRO A 345 6.54 20.00 -22.98
C PRO A 345 6.34 20.94 -24.18
N LEU A 346 7.19 20.86 -25.22
CA LEU A 346 7.09 21.74 -26.38
C LEU A 346 5.78 21.55 -27.17
N GLY A 347 5.33 20.30 -27.33
CA GLY A 347 4.06 20.00 -27.99
C GLY A 347 2.85 20.42 -27.15
N LEU A 348 2.91 20.27 -25.82
CA LEU A 348 1.87 20.75 -24.91
C LEU A 348 1.73 22.28 -24.99
N ASP A 349 2.85 23.00 -24.92
CA ASP A 349 2.87 24.47 -25.02
C ASP A 349 2.38 24.95 -26.41
N THR A 350 2.75 24.23 -27.48
CA THR A 350 2.29 24.52 -28.84
C THR A 350 0.78 24.32 -28.96
N LEU A 351 0.24 23.21 -28.45
CA LEU A 351 -1.20 22.94 -28.46
C LEU A 351 -1.98 24.00 -27.68
N ASP A 352 -1.50 24.37 -26.50
CA ASP A 352 -2.14 25.35 -25.63
C ASP A 352 -2.15 26.75 -26.27
N ALA A 353 -1.03 27.14 -26.91
CA ALA A 353 -0.93 28.41 -27.62
C ALA A 353 -1.87 28.49 -28.84
N LEU A 354 -1.94 27.44 -29.66
CA LEU A 354 -2.82 27.41 -30.84
C LEU A 354 -4.30 27.43 -30.47
N SER A 355 -4.65 26.73 -29.39
CA SER A 355 -6.03 26.61 -28.92
C SER A 355 -6.47 27.77 -28.03
N ASN A 356 -5.55 28.66 -27.64
CA ASN A 356 -5.76 29.75 -26.70
C ASN A 356 -6.33 29.25 -25.35
N GLY A 357 -5.64 28.26 -24.77
CA GLY A 357 -6.00 27.61 -23.51
C GLY A 357 -6.77 26.30 -23.73
N PHE A 358 -6.06 25.19 -23.94
CA PHE A 358 -6.65 23.90 -24.31
C PHE A 358 -7.54 23.32 -23.20
N VAL A 359 -7.10 23.46 -21.96
CA VAL A 359 -7.77 22.88 -20.77
C VAL A 359 -9.17 23.48 -20.56
N ASP A 360 -9.35 24.76 -20.89
CA ASP A 360 -10.59 25.49 -20.66
C ASP A 360 -11.65 25.24 -21.76
N LEU A 361 -11.29 24.52 -22.82
CA LEU A 361 -12.19 24.19 -23.91
C LEU A 361 -13.16 23.06 -23.53
N SER A 362 -14.33 23.05 -24.17
CA SER A 362 -15.23 21.91 -24.06
C SER A 362 -14.65 20.66 -24.75
N ALA A 363 -15.07 19.47 -24.31
CA ALA A 363 -14.60 18.20 -24.87
C ALA A 363 -14.73 18.12 -26.40
N ASP A 364 -15.86 18.59 -26.97
CA ASP A 364 -16.06 18.60 -28.43
C ASP A 364 -15.05 19.49 -29.18
N ILE A 365 -14.61 20.58 -28.56
CA ILE A 365 -13.63 21.50 -29.14
C ILE A 365 -12.23 20.92 -28.97
N GLN A 366 -11.92 20.31 -27.82
CA GLN A 366 -10.67 19.56 -27.61
C GLN A 366 -10.51 18.45 -28.66
N ASP A 367 -11.56 17.64 -28.87
CA ASP A 367 -11.57 16.57 -29.88
C ASP A 367 -11.42 17.09 -31.30
N ARG A 368 -11.87 18.32 -31.58
CA ARG A 368 -11.65 18.98 -32.88
C ARG A 368 -10.18 19.36 -33.05
N TRP A 369 -9.59 20.02 -32.06
CA TRP A 369 -8.17 20.38 -32.07
C TRP A 369 -7.26 19.16 -32.25
N LEU A 370 -7.49 18.10 -31.46
CA LEU A 370 -6.69 16.88 -31.56
C LEU A 370 -6.83 16.20 -32.94
N ARG A 371 -8.02 16.26 -33.56
CA ARG A 371 -8.22 15.80 -34.95
C ARG A 371 -7.45 16.65 -35.96
N GLU A 372 -7.46 17.98 -35.81
CA GLU A 372 -6.74 18.89 -36.70
C GLU A 372 -5.23 18.72 -36.58
N VAL A 373 -4.71 18.55 -35.35
CA VAL A 373 -3.31 18.20 -35.07
C VAL A 373 -2.95 16.87 -35.71
N SER A 374 -3.76 15.82 -35.53
CA SER A 374 -3.48 14.50 -36.12
C SER A 374 -3.40 14.49 -37.66
N ARG A 375 -4.00 15.49 -38.31
CA ARG A 375 -4.01 15.66 -39.77
C ARG A 375 -2.96 16.68 -40.25
N ALA A 376 -2.15 17.24 -39.35
CA ALA A 376 -1.22 18.33 -39.62
C ALA A 376 -1.92 19.58 -40.23
N THR A 377 -3.11 19.91 -39.72
CA THR A 377 -3.98 21.00 -40.23
C THR A 377 -4.28 22.11 -39.22
N ALA A 378 -3.69 22.06 -38.02
CA ALA A 378 -3.96 22.97 -36.89
C ALA A 378 -3.44 24.43 -37.06
N GLY A 379 -3.17 24.88 -38.29
CA GLY A 379 -2.57 26.19 -38.58
C GLY A 379 -1.04 26.18 -38.57
N ASP A 380 -0.42 27.38 -38.69
CA ASP A 380 1.03 27.53 -38.61
C ASP A 380 1.48 27.46 -37.14
N SER A 381 2.06 26.33 -36.77
CA SER A 381 2.56 26.06 -35.43
C SER A 381 4.06 26.33 -35.27
N SER A 382 4.77 26.67 -36.36
CA SER A 382 6.23 26.84 -36.35
C SER A 382 6.69 27.98 -35.42
N ALA A 383 5.88 29.03 -35.30
CA ALA A 383 6.11 30.13 -34.37
C ALA A 383 6.05 29.73 -32.89
N HIS A 384 5.48 28.56 -32.59
CA HIS A 384 5.23 28.06 -31.24
C HIS A 384 6.16 26.90 -30.84
N GLY A 385 6.95 26.37 -31.78
CA GLY A 385 8.06 25.44 -31.48
C GLY A 385 8.12 24.21 -32.37
N LEU A 386 6.99 23.54 -32.61
CA LEU A 386 6.88 22.40 -33.53
C LEU A 386 6.10 22.82 -34.76
N ASP A 387 6.57 22.50 -35.97
CA ASP A 387 5.75 22.64 -37.18
C ASP A 387 4.55 21.67 -37.19
N ALA A 388 3.62 21.84 -38.13
CA ALA A 388 2.36 21.08 -38.12
C ALA A 388 2.59 19.56 -38.27
N THR A 389 3.65 19.14 -38.96
CA THR A 389 4.01 17.73 -39.13
C THR A 389 4.64 17.18 -37.85
N GLN A 390 5.55 17.95 -37.23
CA GLN A 390 6.13 17.61 -35.95
C GLN A 390 5.08 17.53 -34.84
N LEU A 391 4.13 18.47 -34.79
CA LEU A 391 3.03 18.44 -33.82
C LEU A 391 2.12 17.22 -34.03
N ALA A 392 1.90 16.79 -35.27
CA ALA A 392 1.17 15.57 -35.57
C ALA A 392 1.91 14.32 -35.06
N HIS A 393 3.23 14.22 -35.29
CA HIS A 393 4.06 13.14 -34.75
C HIS A 393 4.09 13.14 -33.22
N TRP A 394 4.21 14.33 -32.60
CA TRP A 394 4.15 14.47 -31.15
C TRP A 394 2.83 13.91 -30.59
N PHE A 395 1.70 14.24 -31.23
CA PHE A 395 0.41 13.74 -30.78
C PHE A 395 0.25 12.22 -31.00
N GLU A 396 0.89 11.66 -32.04
CA GLU A 396 0.97 10.21 -32.23
C GLU A 396 1.72 9.54 -31.05
N ASP A 397 2.88 10.07 -30.66
CA ASP A 397 3.65 9.59 -29.51
C ASP A 397 2.85 9.71 -28.20
N VAL A 398 2.21 10.86 -27.94
CA VAL A 398 1.35 11.06 -26.75
C VAL A 398 0.22 10.05 -26.70
N ARG A 399 -0.45 9.79 -27.84
CA ARG A 399 -1.54 8.82 -27.90
C ARG A 399 -1.05 7.39 -27.64
N ALA A 400 0.07 7.01 -28.26
CA ALA A 400 0.67 5.70 -28.05
C ALA A 400 1.04 5.50 -26.59
N GLU A 401 1.70 6.48 -25.97
CA GLU A 401 2.09 6.45 -24.57
C GLU A 401 0.89 6.40 -23.62
N ALA A 402 -0.12 7.25 -23.83
CA ALA A 402 -1.34 7.24 -23.03
C ALA A 402 -2.03 5.87 -23.02
N VAL A 403 -2.22 5.28 -24.21
CA VAL A 403 -2.84 3.95 -24.33
C VAL A 403 -1.94 2.88 -23.72
N ARG A 404 -0.63 2.90 -23.99
CA ARG A 404 0.35 1.93 -23.46
C ARG A 404 0.38 1.96 -21.93
N THR A 405 0.44 3.15 -21.33
CA THR A 405 0.38 3.32 -19.87
C THR A 405 -0.94 2.79 -19.35
N TRP A 406 -2.07 3.18 -19.94
CA TRP A 406 -3.40 2.75 -19.52
C TRP A 406 -3.59 1.23 -19.54
N VAL A 407 -3.29 0.55 -20.65
CA VAL A 407 -3.44 -0.91 -20.77
C VAL A 407 -2.44 -1.69 -19.91
N SER A 408 -1.36 -1.06 -19.46
CA SER A 408 -0.38 -1.67 -18.56
C SER A 408 -0.83 -1.73 -17.09
N LEU A 409 -1.90 -0.99 -16.73
CA LEU A 409 -2.39 -0.91 -15.36
C LEU A 409 -3.18 -2.18 -14.98
N PRO A 410 -2.95 -2.75 -13.79
CA PRO A 410 -3.72 -3.90 -13.30
C PRO A 410 -5.23 -3.69 -13.28
N ALA A 411 -5.72 -2.50 -12.90
CA ALA A 411 -7.15 -2.19 -12.94
C ALA A 411 -7.72 -2.26 -14.36
N THR A 412 -6.98 -1.76 -15.36
CA THR A 412 -7.34 -1.85 -16.77
C THR A 412 -7.29 -3.29 -17.27
N MET A 413 -6.24 -4.04 -16.92
CA MET A 413 -6.14 -5.46 -17.27
C MET A 413 -7.32 -6.25 -16.71
N ALA A 414 -7.73 -5.99 -15.48
CA ALA A 414 -8.90 -6.61 -14.87
C ALA A 414 -10.18 -6.26 -15.65
N ALA A 415 -10.40 -4.98 -15.95
CA ALA A 415 -11.57 -4.53 -16.71
C ALA A 415 -11.62 -5.10 -18.14
N LEU A 416 -10.47 -5.33 -18.78
CA LEU A 416 -10.38 -5.95 -20.10
C LEU A 416 -10.43 -7.49 -20.07
N GLY A 417 -10.40 -8.11 -18.89
CA GLY A 417 -10.22 -9.56 -18.75
C GLY A 417 -8.87 -10.05 -19.27
N TYR A 418 -7.84 -9.19 -19.28
CA TYR A 418 -6.50 -9.54 -19.75
C TYR A 418 -5.75 -10.37 -18.71
N ASP A 419 -5.44 -11.61 -19.06
CA ASP A 419 -4.78 -12.59 -18.20
C ASP A 419 -3.44 -13.11 -18.73
N GLY A 420 -2.95 -12.53 -19.84
CA GLY A 420 -1.74 -13.00 -20.55
C GLY A 420 -0.45 -12.92 -19.71
N PHE A 421 -0.45 -12.18 -18.61
CA PHE A 421 0.68 -12.15 -17.66
C PHE A 421 0.75 -13.42 -16.79
N ALA A 422 -0.33 -14.19 -16.69
CA ALA A 422 -0.45 -15.35 -15.82
C ALA A 422 0.05 -16.66 -16.47
N VAL A 423 0.79 -16.60 -17.56
CA VAL A 423 1.32 -17.80 -18.22
C VAL A 423 2.70 -18.22 -17.73
N GLY A 424 3.30 -17.46 -16.80
CA GLY A 424 4.68 -17.64 -16.33
C GLY A 424 4.76 -18.32 -14.96
N GLY A 425 5.26 -19.56 -14.93
CA GLY A 425 5.50 -20.30 -13.68
C GLY A 425 6.82 -19.91 -13.00
N VAL A 426 7.06 -20.49 -11.81
CA VAL A 426 8.38 -20.45 -11.17
C VAL A 426 9.26 -21.52 -11.83
N GLY A 427 10.28 -21.10 -12.60
CA GLY A 427 11.24 -22.01 -13.23
C GLY A 427 10.95 -22.33 -14.70
N ILE A 428 11.38 -23.52 -15.14
CA ILE A 428 11.27 -24.00 -16.54
C ILE A 428 9.87 -24.48 -16.92
N ASP A 429 9.02 -24.77 -15.93
CA ASP A 429 7.66 -25.29 -16.14
C ASP A 429 6.64 -24.13 -16.18
N SER A 430 6.73 -23.28 -17.19
CA SER A 430 5.68 -22.29 -17.43
C SER A 430 4.42 -23.01 -17.92
N PRO A 431 3.29 -22.92 -17.18
CA PRO A 431 2.10 -23.73 -17.48
C PRO A 431 1.47 -23.36 -18.83
N GLY A 432 1.72 -22.15 -19.33
CA GLY A 432 1.19 -21.69 -20.62
C GLY A 432 -0.34 -21.74 -20.70
N TYR A 433 -0.84 -21.76 -21.93
CA TYR A 433 -2.22 -22.14 -22.25
C TYR A 433 -2.22 -23.62 -22.69
N GLN A 434 -3.13 -24.41 -22.14
CA GLN A 434 -3.45 -25.78 -22.54
C GLN A 434 -4.50 -25.79 -23.67
N HIS A 435 -5.44 -24.85 -23.65
CA HIS A 435 -6.48 -24.66 -24.65
C HIS A 435 -6.15 -23.45 -25.52
N THR A 436 -5.73 -23.71 -26.77
CA THR A 436 -5.37 -22.66 -27.74
C THR A 436 -6.37 -22.53 -28.89
N ALA A 437 -7.45 -23.31 -28.87
CA ALA A 437 -8.52 -23.20 -29.85
C ALA A 437 -9.35 -21.93 -29.61
N ALA A 438 -9.88 -21.34 -30.70
CA ALA A 438 -10.79 -20.21 -30.62
C ALA A 438 -11.98 -20.54 -29.71
N ASP A 439 -12.44 -19.53 -28.95
CA ASP A 439 -13.58 -19.61 -28.04
C ASP A 439 -13.47 -20.68 -26.93
N ARG A 440 -12.27 -21.19 -26.67
CA ARG A 440 -11.98 -22.08 -25.54
C ARG A 440 -11.20 -21.34 -24.48
N GLN A 441 -11.86 -21.07 -23.35
CA GLN A 441 -11.23 -20.49 -22.18
C GLN A 441 -10.76 -21.57 -21.21
N GLU A 442 -9.66 -21.28 -20.53
CA GLU A 442 -9.20 -22.06 -19.39
C GLU A 442 -10.02 -21.72 -18.15
N ALA A 443 -10.11 -22.66 -17.20
CA ALA A 443 -10.82 -22.45 -15.95
C ALA A 443 -10.22 -21.36 -15.04
N TRP A 444 -8.96 -20.96 -15.29
CA TRP A 444 -8.24 -19.94 -14.51
C TRP A 444 -8.32 -18.54 -15.12
N GLN A 445 -8.79 -18.42 -16.37
CA GLN A 445 -8.85 -17.12 -17.06
C GLN A 445 -9.85 -16.21 -16.40
N LEU A 446 -9.58 -14.90 -16.50
CA LEU A 446 -10.54 -13.91 -16.03
C LEU A 446 -11.79 -13.99 -16.91
N PRO A 447 -12.99 -13.91 -16.34
CA PRO A 447 -14.17 -13.75 -17.15
C PRO A 447 -14.03 -12.44 -17.94
N ALA A 448 -14.23 -12.49 -19.25
CA ALA A 448 -14.47 -11.27 -20.01
C ALA A 448 -15.83 -10.74 -19.57
N GLU A 449 -15.86 -9.86 -18.57
CA GLU A 449 -17.03 -8.99 -18.40
C GLU A 449 -17.12 -8.18 -19.69
N GLY A 450 -18.17 -8.45 -20.47
CA GLY A 450 -18.30 -7.83 -21.78
C GLY A 450 -18.18 -6.32 -21.63
N LEU A 451 -17.21 -5.72 -22.32
CA LEU A 451 -17.31 -4.35 -22.80
C LEU A 451 -18.63 -4.28 -23.60
N ARG A 452 -19.73 -3.99 -22.91
CA ARG A 452 -21.06 -3.77 -23.50
C ARG A 452 -21.33 -2.29 -23.59
#